data_AF-A0A434NV20-F1
#
_entry.id   AF-A0A434NV20-F1
#
_cell.length_a   1.000
_cell.length_b   1.000
_cell.length_c   1.000
_cell.angle_alpha   90.00
_cell.angle_beta   90.00
_cell.angle_gamma   90.00
#
_symmetry.space_group_name_H-M   'P 1'
#
loop_
_entity.id
_entity.type
_entity.pdbx_description
1 polymer ?
#
loop_
_entity_poly.entity_id
_entity_poly.type
_entity_poly.pdbx_seq_one_letter_code
_entity_poly.pdbx_strand_id
1 'polypeptide(L)'
;MLTTTDDLRVKEIRELSTPDQVMREIPRTLTATRTVTASRNAIHAVLAGADDRLIVVVGPCSIHDPDAAVDYASRLATLRESLSDRLEIVMRVYFEKPRTTIGWKGLINDPDLDGSFNIDKGLRLARNVLSAVNNLGLPAATEFLDMATPQYIADLVAWGAIGARTTESQIHRELASGLS
;
A
#
# COMPACT_ATOMS: atom_id res chain seq x y z
N MET A 1 14.22 -46.06 2.31
CA MET A 1 14.19 -44.60 2.01
C MET A 1 13.34 -43.93 3.08
N LEU A 2 13.81 -42.83 3.67
CA LEU A 2 13.02 -42.06 4.63
C LEU A 2 11.82 -41.46 3.89
N THR A 3 10.64 -41.50 4.52
CA THR A 3 9.45 -40.83 3.96
C THR A 3 9.67 -39.33 4.10
N THR A 4 9.58 -38.58 3.00
CA THR A 4 9.66 -37.12 3.09
C THR A 4 8.44 -36.61 3.86
N THR A 5 8.68 -35.72 4.82
CA THR A 5 7.65 -35.01 5.56
C THR A 5 7.52 -33.56 5.11
N ASP A 6 8.33 -33.17 4.11
CA ASP A 6 8.51 -31.78 3.68
C ASP A 6 7.73 -31.48 2.40
N ASP A 7 7.24 -30.25 2.27
CA ASP A 7 6.51 -29.70 1.11
C ASP A 7 5.35 -30.55 0.55
N LEU A 8 4.78 -31.44 1.37
CA LEU A 8 3.75 -32.41 0.96
C LEU A 8 2.47 -31.78 0.37
N ARG A 9 2.22 -30.49 0.63
CA ARG A 9 1.07 -29.72 0.11
C ARG A 9 1.47 -28.43 -0.61
N VAL A 10 2.75 -28.31 -0.97
CA VAL A 10 3.27 -27.18 -1.71
C VAL A 10 3.25 -27.53 -3.19
N LYS A 11 2.54 -26.73 -4.00
CA LYS A 11 2.55 -26.91 -5.46
C LYS A 11 3.85 -26.44 -6.07
N GLU A 12 4.32 -25.28 -5.62
CA GLU A 12 5.50 -24.60 -6.14
C GLU A 12 5.94 -23.50 -5.15
N ILE A 13 7.26 -23.26 -5.08
CA ILE A 13 7.86 -22.10 -4.42
C ILE A 13 8.69 -21.38 -5.48
N ARG A 14 8.47 -20.07 -5.64
CA ARG A 14 9.26 -19.22 -6.54
C ARG A 14 9.93 -18.13 -5.73
N GLU A 15 11.16 -17.82 -6.10
CA GLU A 15 11.87 -16.68 -5.56
C GLU A 15 11.24 -15.37 -6.08
N LEU A 16 11.25 -14.34 -5.24
CA LEU A 16 10.83 -12.99 -5.59
C LEU A 16 12.04 -12.06 -5.59
N SER A 17 11.99 -10.99 -6.39
CA SER A 17 12.99 -9.91 -6.27
C SER A 17 13.02 -9.40 -4.84
N THR A 18 14.21 -9.09 -4.32
CA THR A 18 14.35 -8.56 -2.97
C THR A 18 13.78 -7.15 -2.87
N PRO A 19 13.39 -6.68 -1.67
CA PRO A 19 12.93 -5.31 -1.48
C PRO A 19 13.93 -4.26 -2.01
N ASP A 20 15.22 -4.44 -1.73
CA ASP A 20 16.28 -3.53 -2.18
C ASP A 20 16.40 -3.48 -3.71
N GLN A 21 16.25 -4.61 -4.42
CA GLN A 21 16.21 -4.61 -5.89
C GLN A 21 15.05 -3.77 -6.42
N VAL A 22 13.83 -4.01 -5.94
CA VAL A 22 12.63 -3.29 -6.37
C VAL A 22 12.70 -1.79 -6.01
N MET A 23 13.25 -1.46 -4.84
CA MET A 23 13.43 -0.08 -4.40
C MET A 23 14.49 0.67 -5.21
N ARG A 24 15.53 0.00 -5.72
CA ARG A 24 16.53 0.60 -6.60
C ARG A 24 15.99 0.85 -8.01
N GLU A 25 15.17 -0.05 -8.51
CA GLU A 25 14.50 0.12 -9.81
C GLU A 25 13.49 1.28 -9.77
N ILE A 26 12.78 1.43 -8.64
CA ILE A 26 11.77 2.46 -8.42
C ILE A 26 12.11 3.26 -7.15
N PRO A 27 13.11 4.15 -7.21
CA PRO A 27 13.50 4.94 -6.05
C PRO A 27 12.43 5.98 -5.71
N ARG A 28 12.34 6.32 -4.43
CA ARG A 28 11.56 7.50 -4.02
C ARG A 28 12.23 8.76 -4.55
N THR A 29 11.43 9.68 -5.06
CA THR A 29 11.89 11.02 -5.42
C THR A 29 11.92 11.92 -4.19
N LEU A 30 12.55 13.10 -4.32
CA LEU A 30 12.46 14.14 -3.30
C LEU A 30 11.03 14.61 -3.07
N THR A 31 10.23 14.75 -4.14
CA THR A 31 8.82 15.14 -4.05
C THR A 31 8.02 14.11 -3.26
N ALA A 32 8.12 12.83 -3.61
CA ALA A 32 7.41 11.77 -2.91
C ALA A 32 7.82 11.70 -1.43
N THR A 33 9.12 11.85 -1.15
CA THR A 33 9.64 11.88 0.23
C THR A 33 9.04 13.04 1.03
N ARG A 34 8.96 14.23 0.45
CA ARG A 34 8.34 15.40 1.09
C ARG A 34 6.84 15.18 1.33
N THR A 35 6.12 14.64 0.34
CA THR A 35 4.69 14.33 0.45
C THR A 35 4.40 13.39 1.61
N VAL A 36 5.13 12.27 1.69
CA VAL A 36 4.95 11.27 2.76
C VAL A 36 5.27 11.86 4.12
N THR A 37 6.45 12.49 4.28
CA THR A 37 6.89 13.04 5.57
C THR A 37 5.95 14.16 6.05
N ALA A 38 5.55 15.07 5.17
CA ALA A 38 4.64 16.16 5.52
C ALA A 38 3.27 15.62 5.94
N SER A 39 2.73 14.63 5.22
CA SER A 39 1.42 14.04 5.56
C SER A 39 1.48 13.24 6.86
N ARG A 40 2.54 12.47 7.13
CA ARG A 40 2.72 11.78 8.42
C ARG A 40 2.73 12.78 9.60
N ASN A 41 3.44 13.89 9.45
CA ASN A 41 3.46 14.95 10.47
C ASN A 41 2.09 15.60 10.66
N ALA A 42 1.37 15.88 9.56
CA ALA A 42 0.02 16.44 9.61
C ALA A 42 -0.97 15.48 10.28
N ILE A 43 -0.95 14.20 9.91
CA ILE A 43 -1.78 13.15 10.52
C ILE A 43 -1.46 13.05 12.02
N HIS A 44 -0.18 13.06 12.40
CA HIS A 44 0.22 13.05 13.79
C HIS A 44 -0.31 14.26 14.57
N ALA A 45 -0.23 15.47 14.00
CA ALA A 45 -0.75 16.68 14.61
C ALA A 45 -2.27 16.62 14.83
N VAL A 46 -3.03 16.12 13.84
CA VAL A 46 -4.49 15.92 13.98
C VAL A 46 -4.80 14.88 15.06
N LEU A 47 -4.12 13.74 15.07
CA LEU A 47 -4.31 12.70 16.09
C LEU A 47 -3.93 13.17 17.50
N ALA A 48 -2.97 14.10 17.62
CA ALA A 48 -2.57 14.73 18.86
C ALA A 48 -3.48 15.90 19.28
N GLY A 49 -4.44 16.30 18.45
CA GLY A 49 -5.34 17.44 18.70
C GLY A 49 -4.68 18.81 18.53
N ALA A 50 -3.51 18.88 17.88
CA ALA A 50 -2.80 20.13 17.59
C ALA A 50 -3.21 20.78 16.25
N ASP A 51 -3.97 20.05 15.44
CA ASP A 51 -4.53 20.47 14.16
C ASP A 51 -6.01 20.01 14.13
N ASP A 52 -6.94 20.92 13.84
CA ASP A 52 -8.39 20.68 13.88
C ASP A 52 -8.95 20.16 12.55
N ARG A 53 -8.11 19.99 11.53
CA ARG A 53 -8.49 19.42 10.24
C ARG A 53 -8.95 17.96 10.38
N LEU A 54 -9.85 17.56 9.48
CA LEU A 54 -10.31 16.17 9.39
C LEU A 54 -9.41 15.34 8.46
N ILE A 55 -8.90 14.20 8.95
CA ILE A 55 -8.23 13.21 8.09
C ILE A 55 -9.28 12.50 7.24
N VAL A 56 -9.10 12.52 5.92
CA VAL A 56 -10.02 11.88 4.96
C VAL A 56 -9.26 10.86 4.13
N VAL A 57 -9.41 9.58 4.46
CA VAL A 57 -8.88 8.46 3.66
C VAL A 57 -9.93 8.06 2.62
N VAL A 58 -9.71 8.42 1.35
CA VAL A 58 -10.72 8.27 0.28
C VAL A 58 -10.10 7.79 -1.03
N GLY A 59 -10.80 6.91 -1.74
CA GLY A 59 -10.35 6.36 -3.01
C GLY A 59 -11.03 5.03 -3.36
N PRO A 60 -10.57 4.36 -4.44
CA PRO A 60 -11.10 3.08 -4.85
C PRO A 60 -11.04 2.01 -3.74
N CYS A 61 -11.94 1.02 -3.81
CA CYS A 61 -11.93 -0.07 -2.84
C CYS A 61 -10.65 -0.92 -2.95
N SER A 62 -10.20 -1.18 -4.17
CA SER A 62 -8.93 -1.81 -4.54
C SER A 62 -8.48 -1.34 -5.93
N ILE A 63 -7.18 -1.10 -6.11
CA ILE A 63 -6.57 -0.73 -7.39
C ILE A 63 -6.36 -1.98 -8.23
N HIS A 64 -6.92 -2.01 -9.44
CA HIS A 64 -6.69 -3.06 -10.44
C HIS A 64 -6.09 -2.50 -11.75
N ASP A 65 -6.27 -1.21 -12.00
CA ASP A 65 -5.75 -0.48 -13.16
C ASP A 65 -4.86 0.68 -12.67
N PRO A 66 -3.54 0.62 -12.87
CA PRO A 66 -2.60 1.67 -12.50
C PRO A 66 -2.90 3.03 -13.15
N ASP A 67 -3.33 3.06 -14.41
CA ASP A 67 -3.53 4.31 -15.15
C ASP A 67 -4.77 5.03 -14.62
N ALA A 68 -5.86 4.29 -14.39
CA ALA A 68 -7.06 4.83 -13.75
C ALA A 68 -6.79 5.30 -12.31
N ALA A 69 -5.89 4.64 -11.58
CA ALA A 69 -5.48 5.08 -10.25
C ALA A 69 -4.78 6.43 -10.29
N VAL A 70 -3.89 6.64 -11.26
CA VAL A 70 -3.16 7.91 -11.42
C VAL A 70 -4.09 9.03 -11.92
N ASP A 71 -5.02 8.77 -12.84
CA ASP A 71 -6.04 9.76 -13.24
C ASP A 71 -6.91 10.19 -12.04
N TYR A 72 -7.35 9.23 -11.23
CA TYR A 72 -8.08 9.53 -9.99
C TYR A 72 -7.24 10.38 -9.03
N ALA A 73 -5.95 10.03 -8.86
CA ALA A 73 -5.02 10.74 -8.01
C ALA A 73 -4.84 12.20 -8.46
N SER A 74 -4.70 12.46 -9.76
CA SER A 74 -4.57 13.81 -10.29
C SER A 74 -5.79 14.68 -9.97
N ARG A 75 -7.00 14.14 -10.09
CA ARG A 75 -8.24 14.86 -9.73
C ARG A 75 -8.35 15.10 -8.23
N LEU A 76 -7.99 14.10 -7.41
CA LEU A 76 -8.03 14.21 -5.95
C LEU A 76 -6.97 15.19 -5.42
N ALA A 77 -5.81 15.31 -6.08
CA ALA A 77 -4.76 16.26 -5.71
C ALA A 77 -5.26 17.72 -5.78
N THR A 78 -6.03 18.09 -6.81
CA THR A 78 -6.67 19.42 -6.90
C THR A 78 -7.62 19.67 -5.72
N LEU A 79 -8.40 18.66 -5.32
CA LEU A 79 -9.30 18.78 -4.18
C LEU A 79 -8.53 18.91 -2.85
N ARG A 80 -7.45 18.13 -2.67
CA ARG A 80 -6.56 18.22 -1.51
C ARG A 80 -6.01 19.63 -1.34
N GLU A 81 -5.57 20.27 -2.42
CA GLU A 81 -5.09 21.65 -2.40
C GLU A 81 -6.23 22.62 -2.00
N SER A 82 -7.36 22.56 -2.69
CA SER A 82 -8.49 23.49 -2.47
C SER A 82 -9.17 23.39 -1.10
N LEU A 83 -9.02 22.26 -0.41
CA LEU A 83 -9.64 21.98 0.89
C LEU A 83 -8.60 21.83 2.01
N SER A 84 -7.36 22.22 1.75
CA SER A 84 -6.21 21.99 2.63
C SER A 84 -6.31 22.71 3.98
N ASP A 85 -7.11 23.77 4.07
CA ASP A 85 -7.41 24.52 5.29
C ASP A 85 -8.30 23.75 6.28
N ARG A 86 -9.04 22.73 5.82
CA ARG A 86 -9.98 21.97 6.65
C ARG A 86 -9.76 20.46 6.64
N LEU A 87 -9.13 19.91 5.59
CA LEU A 87 -8.99 18.47 5.39
C LEU A 87 -7.53 18.07 5.16
N GLU A 88 -7.12 16.96 5.76
CA GLU A 88 -5.93 16.19 5.36
C GLU A 88 -6.38 15.00 4.51
N ILE A 89 -6.47 15.22 3.18
CA ILE A 89 -6.96 14.21 2.24
C ILE A 89 -5.83 13.23 1.87
N VAL A 90 -6.03 11.95 2.15
CA VAL A 90 -5.09 10.86 1.83
C VAL A 90 -5.77 9.89 0.86
N MET A 91 -5.12 9.59 -0.27
CA MET A 91 -5.70 8.67 -1.25
C MET A 91 -5.65 7.24 -0.73
N ARG A 92 -6.78 6.53 -0.77
CA ARG A 92 -6.85 5.08 -0.53
C ARG A 92 -6.28 4.33 -1.73
N VAL A 93 -5.13 3.68 -1.54
CA VAL A 93 -4.38 2.88 -2.52
C VAL A 93 -4.21 1.44 -2.00
N TYR A 94 -5.30 0.68 -2.01
CA TYR A 94 -5.31 -0.71 -1.53
C TYR A 94 -5.13 -1.65 -2.72
N PHE A 95 -4.27 -2.66 -2.61
CA PHE A 95 -3.99 -3.57 -3.72
C PHE A 95 -4.80 -4.86 -3.66
N GLU A 96 -5.29 -5.25 -2.50
CA GLU A 96 -6.07 -6.47 -2.29
C GLU A 96 -7.28 -6.19 -1.40
N LYS A 97 -8.29 -7.06 -1.53
CA LYS A 97 -9.41 -7.16 -0.60
C LYS A 97 -9.43 -8.60 -0.04
N PRO A 98 -9.21 -8.82 1.27
CA PRO A 98 -9.32 -10.14 1.87
C PRO A 98 -10.72 -10.75 1.67
N ARG A 99 -10.78 -11.99 1.18
CA ARG A 99 -12.02 -12.73 0.86
C ARG A 99 -12.01 -14.13 1.46
N THR A 100 -13.18 -14.60 1.89
CA THR A 100 -13.41 -15.99 2.31
C THR A 100 -13.79 -16.91 1.15
N THR A 101 -14.18 -16.33 0.01
CA THR A 101 -14.55 -17.04 -1.23
C THR A 101 -13.48 -16.88 -2.30
N ILE A 102 -13.49 -17.75 -3.31
CA ILE A 102 -12.62 -17.64 -4.49
C ILE A 102 -12.93 -16.32 -5.22
N GLY A 103 -11.88 -15.66 -5.70
CA GLY A 103 -11.94 -14.42 -6.46
C GLY A 103 -10.54 -13.86 -6.67
N TRP A 104 -10.47 -12.76 -7.41
CA TRP A 104 -9.21 -12.06 -7.68
C TRP A 104 -8.47 -11.69 -6.39
N LYS A 105 -7.15 -11.91 -6.38
CA LYS A 105 -6.25 -11.79 -5.23
C LYS A 105 -5.57 -10.43 -5.11
N GLY A 106 -5.91 -9.47 -5.96
CA GLY A 106 -5.36 -8.14 -5.90
C GLY A 106 -4.18 -7.91 -6.85
N LEU A 107 -3.83 -6.64 -7.06
CA LEU A 107 -2.86 -6.21 -8.08
C LEU A 107 -1.45 -6.73 -7.80
N ILE A 108 -1.06 -6.84 -6.53
CA ILE A 108 0.24 -7.42 -6.17
C ILE A 108 0.25 -8.90 -6.53
N ASN A 109 -0.79 -9.65 -6.16
CA ASN A 109 -0.78 -11.10 -6.32
C ASN A 109 -1.03 -11.55 -7.76
N ASP A 110 -1.94 -10.90 -8.47
CA ASP A 110 -2.41 -11.30 -9.80
C ASP A 110 -2.64 -10.07 -10.69
N PRO A 111 -1.55 -9.40 -11.13
CA PRO A 111 -1.63 -8.11 -11.81
C PRO A 111 -2.31 -8.15 -13.18
N ASP A 112 -2.33 -9.32 -13.82
CA ASP A 112 -2.86 -9.52 -15.17
C ASP A 112 -4.34 -9.95 -15.18
N LEU A 113 -4.96 -10.09 -14.00
CA LEU A 113 -6.36 -10.48 -13.82
C LEU A 113 -6.72 -11.84 -14.46
N ASP A 114 -5.73 -12.70 -14.65
CA ASP A 114 -5.83 -13.97 -15.39
C ASP A 114 -5.50 -15.20 -14.53
N GLY A 115 -5.13 -15.01 -13.26
CA GLY A 115 -4.72 -16.08 -12.36
C GLY A 115 -3.29 -16.59 -12.60
N SER A 116 -2.45 -15.83 -13.32
CA SER A 116 -1.04 -16.17 -13.56
C SER A 116 -0.15 -16.02 -12.32
N PHE A 117 -0.60 -15.24 -11.33
CA PHE A 117 0.11 -14.96 -10.08
C PHE A 117 1.52 -14.36 -10.26
N ASN A 118 1.68 -13.40 -11.18
CA ASN A 118 2.96 -12.72 -11.40
C ASN A 118 3.25 -11.67 -10.31
N ILE A 119 3.59 -12.13 -9.11
CA ILE A 119 3.82 -11.27 -7.92
C ILE A 119 4.95 -10.26 -8.15
N ASP A 120 6.02 -10.68 -8.84
CA ASP A 120 7.20 -9.84 -9.08
C ASP A 120 6.87 -8.61 -9.97
N LYS A 121 5.98 -8.81 -10.95
CA LYS A 121 5.37 -7.70 -11.71
C LYS A 121 4.43 -6.86 -10.84
N GLY A 122 3.59 -7.50 -10.03
CA GLY A 122 2.63 -6.84 -9.16
C GLY A 122 3.28 -5.90 -8.14
N LEU A 123 4.42 -6.30 -7.56
CA LEU A 123 5.21 -5.46 -6.64
C LEU A 123 5.71 -4.18 -7.32
N ARG A 124 6.22 -4.28 -8.55
CA ARG A 124 6.66 -3.12 -9.35
C ARG A 124 5.50 -2.19 -9.70
N LEU A 125 4.37 -2.75 -10.11
CA LEU A 125 3.17 -1.97 -10.42
C LEU A 125 2.65 -1.23 -9.18
N ALA A 126 2.53 -1.92 -8.04
CA ALA A 126 2.09 -1.33 -6.78
C ALA A 126 3.01 -0.18 -6.34
N ARG A 127 4.33 -0.39 -6.39
CA ARG A 127 5.32 0.64 -6.05
C ARG A 127 5.28 1.83 -7.00
N ASN A 128 5.12 1.59 -8.31
CA ASN A 128 4.97 2.66 -9.31
C ASN A 128 3.71 3.51 -9.07
N VAL A 129 2.56 2.88 -8.77
CA VAL A 129 1.33 3.61 -8.43
C VAL A 129 1.55 4.50 -7.21
N LEU A 130 2.11 3.95 -6.13
CA LEU A 130 2.39 4.73 -4.92
C LEU A 130 3.37 5.88 -5.19
N SER A 131 4.42 5.62 -5.98
CA SER A 131 5.39 6.65 -6.37
C SER A 131 4.72 7.76 -7.18
N ALA A 132 3.91 7.42 -8.18
CA ALA A 132 3.18 8.37 -9.01
C ALA A 132 2.22 9.24 -8.18
N VAL A 133 1.41 8.61 -7.30
CA VAL A 133 0.49 9.30 -6.39
C VAL A 133 1.24 10.32 -5.52
N ASN A 134 2.32 9.90 -4.86
CA ASN A 134 3.10 10.80 -4.00
C ASN A 134 3.82 11.91 -4.78
N ASN A 135 4.22 11.66 -6.03
CA ASN A 135 4.82 12.67 -6.91
C ASN A 135 3.83 13.75 -7.37
N LEU A 136 2.52 13.49 -7.30
CA LEU A 136 1.47 14.50 -7.50
C LEU A 136 1.23 15.38 -6.26
N GLY A 137 2.00 15.18 -5.17
CA GLY A 137 1.77 15.89 -3.90
C GLY A 137 0.61 15.32 -3.06
N LEU A 138 0.06 14.17 -3.48
CA LEU A 138 -1.03 13.47 -2.82
C LEU A 138 -0.48 12.26 -2.05
N PRO A 139 -0.63 12.18 -0.71
CA PRO A 139 -0.18 11.03 0.06
C PRO A 139 -1.08 9.83 -0.15
N ALA A 140 -0.50 8.64 0.01
CA ALA A 140 -1.19 7.36 -0.14
C ALA A 140 -1.41 6.65 1.20
N ALA A 141 -2.55 5.98 1.30
CA ALA A 141 -2.98 5.12 2.39
C ALA A 141 -3.16 3.68 1.89
N THR A 142 -2.63 2.69 2.59
CA THR A 142 -2.78 1.27 2.21
C THR A 142 -3.12 0.39 3.41
N GLU A 143 -3.48 -0.87 3.15
CA GLU A 143 -3.70 -1.90 4.18
C GLU A 143 -2.56 -2.92 4.10
N PHE A 144 -1.98 -3.26 5.24
CA PHE A 144 -0.91 -4.26 5.33
C PHE A 144 -1.48 -5.61 5.78
N LEU A 145 -1.47 -6.58 4.87
CA LEU A 145 -2.09 -7.90 5.06
C LEU A 145 -1.09 -9.00 5.45
N ASP A 146 0.20 -8.72 5.31
CA ASP A 146 1.29 -9.64 5.60
C ASP A 146 2.54 -8.88 6.06
N MET A 147 3.59 -9.62 6.43
CA MET A 147 4.82 -9.07 7.02
C MET A 147 5.93 -8.76 6.00
N ALA A 148 5.79 -9.23 4.76
CA ALA A 148 6.80 -9.10 3.71
C ALA A 148 6.56 -7.86 2.84
N THR A 149 5.32 -7.66 2.39
CA THR A 149 4.88 -6.55 1.53
C THR A 149 5.31 -5.17 2.07
N PRO A 150 5.23 -4.85 3.38
CA PRO A 150 5.70 -3.58 3.91
C PRO A 150 7.13 -3.22 3.50
N GLN A 151 8.04 -4.18 3.39
CA GLN A 151 9.44 -3.94 3.01
C GLN A 151 9.59 -3.35 1.61
N TYR A 152 8.61 -3.60 0.73
CA TYR A 152 8.64 -3.15 -0.67
C TYR A 152 8.03 -1.78 -0.88
N ILE A 153 7.12 -1.33 0.00
CA ILE A 153 6.26 -0.17 -0.30
C ILE A 153 6.01 0.79 0.87
N ALA A 154 6.30 0.42 2.12
CA ALA A 154 5.92 1.23 3.29
C ALA A 154 6.58 2.60 3.32
N ASP A 155 7.71 2.76 2.63
CA ASP A 155 8.45 4.01 2.48
C ASP A 155 7.69 5.08 1.65
N LEU A 156 6.64 4.67 0.95
CA LEU A 156 5.73 5.50 0.15
C LEU A 156 4.32 5.66 0.75
N VAL A 157 4.09 5.18 1.98
CA VAL A 157 2.77 5.17 2.63
C VAL A 157 2.73 6.19 3.77
N ALA A 158 1.74 7.08 3.76
CA ALA A 158 1.54 8.08 4.82
C ALA A 158 0.59 7.60 5.93
N TRP A 159 -0.28 6.63 5.62
CA TRP A 159 -1.20 6.03 6.59
C TRP A 159 -1.40 4.54 6.30
N GLY A 160 -1.28 3.70 7.32
CA GLY A 160 -1.50 2.26 7.23
C GLY A 160 -2.75 1.81 7.97
N ALA A 161 -3.48 0.85 7.40
CA ALA A 161 -4.56 0.14 8.09
C ALA A 161 -4.17 -1.30 8.45
N ILE A 162 -4.67 -1.76 9.59
CA ILE A 162 -4.82 -3.17 9.92
C ILE A 162 -6.31 -3.48 9.89
N GLY A 163 -6.73 -4.39 9.01
CA GLY A 163 -8.13 -4.73 8.79
C GLY A 163 -8.81 -5.39 10.00
N ALA A 164 -10.14 -5.36 10.00
CA ALA A 164 -10.94 -5.96 11.08
C ALA A 164 -10.68 -7.46 11.29
N ARG A 165 -10.28 -8.18 10.23
CA ARG A 165 -9.96 -9.62 10.31
C ARG A 165 -8.57 -9.92 10.90
N THR A 166 -7.71 -8.92 11.02
CA THR A 166 -6.32 -9.05 11.47
C THR A 166 -6.00 -8.16 12.67
N THR A 167 -6.90 -7.29 13.11
CA THR A 167 -6.67 -6.39 14.27
C THR A 167 -6.40 -7.14 15.58
N GLU A 168 -6.94 -8.36 15.74
CA GLU A 168 -6.69 -9.21 16.91
C GLU A 168 -5.45 -10.10 16.75
N SER A 169 -4.89 -10.19 15.54
CA SER A 169 -3.67 -10.95 15.28
C SER A 169 -2.47 -10.28 15.92
N GLN A 170 -1.79 -10.97 16.83
CA GLN A 170 -0.60 -10.44 17.51
C GLN A 170 0.49 -10.01 16.51
N ILE A 171 0.82 -10.82 15.50
CA ILE A 171 1.86 -10.47 14.53
C ILE A 171 1.53 -9.19 13.72
N HIS A 172 0.25 -8.89 13.50
CA HIS A 172 -0.16 -7.64 12.85
C HIS A 172 -0.08 -6.44 13.80
N ARG A 173 -0.26 -6.64 15.12
CA ARG A 173 -0.01 -5.61 16.13
C ARG A 173 1.49 -5.33 16.28
N GLU A 174 2.30 -6.38 16.24
CA GLU A 174 3.77 -6.27 16.22
C GLU A 174 4.24 -5.53 14.97
N LEU A 175 3.70 -5.86 13.78
CA LEU A 175 3.93 -5.09 12.56
C LEU A 175 3.55 -3.62 12.75
N ALA A 176 2.35 -3.33 13.25
CA ALA A 176 1.88 -1.96 13.45
C ALA A 176 2.79 -1.16 14.39
N SER A 177 3.45 -1.81 15.36
CA SER A 177 4.42 -1.15 16.25
C SER A 177 5.72 -0.73 15.56
N GLY A 178 6.05 -1.33 14.41
CA GLY A 178 7.24 -1.04 13.61
C GLY A 178 6.99 -0.25 12.32
N LEU A 179 5.73 0.06 12.00
CA LEU A 179 5.40 0.91 10.85
C LEU A 179 5.82 2.35 11.12
N SER A 180 6.57 2.92 10.18
CA SER A 180 7.17 4.26 10.25
C SER A 180 6.20 5.42 10.06
#